data_AF-A0A1F9NGS3-F1
#
_entry.id   AF-A0A1F9NGS3-F1
#
_cell.length_a   1.000
_cell.length_b   1.000
_cell.length_c   1.000
_cell.angle_alpha   90.00
_cell.angle_beta   90.00
_cell.angle_gamma   90.00
#
_symmetry.space_group_name_H-M   'P 1'
#
loop_
_entity.id
_entity.type
_entity.pdbx_description
1 polymer ?
#
loop_
_entity_poly.entity_id
_entity_poly.type
_entity_poly.pdbx_seq_one_letter_code
_entity_poly.pdbx_strand_id
1 'polypeptide(L)'
;FFADGGLLALGCNIWNLGIYPCFVAYPLIYKPLAGDSRSARRILVASLASGIVGLQMGSASVVLQTLLSGKTGLPFATFLLMMQPIHLAIGIVEGFVTAGVIRYVRAARPEILDGPASTAPLPVGVSLRNVLVVFLALAIVTGGALSWFASAHPDGLEWAIGKVTGKKEPTRQEHGVPAALKSVQEKTAFLPEYGFKPPADKSKAKEEAPSWPAVDAGTSISGLVGAVLVLGLVLGIGGLIRAFRGRRSRNRA
;
A
#
# COMPACT_ATOMS: atom_id res chain seq x y z
N PHE A 1 -5.70 2.73 -12.34
CA PHE A 1 -4.68 2.11 -13.21
C PHE A 1 -4.79 0.61 -13.21
N PHE A 2 -4.69 -0.04 -12.04
CA PHE A 2 -4.70 -1.50 -11.91
C PHE A 2 -6.06 -2.14 -11.64
N ALA A 3 -7.12 -1.34 -11.41
CA ALA A 3 -8.43 -1.82 -10.94
C ALA A 3 -8.41 -2.62 -9.61
N ASP A 4 -7.27 -2.72 -8.94
CA ASP A 4 -7.15 -3.33 -7.62
C ASP A 4 -7.60 -2.34 -6.52
N GLY A 5 -8.85 -2.52 -6.06
CA GLY A 5 -9.58 -1.59 -5.21
C GLY A 5 -10.66 -0.80 -5.95
N GLY A 6 -11.92 -0.92 -5.52
CA GLY A 6 -13.06 -0.30 -6.18
C GLY A 6 -13.10 1.23 -6.02
N LEU A 7 -13.47 1.96 -7.07
CA LEU A 7 -13.63 3.43 -7.00
C LEU A 7 -14.61 3.87 -5.90
N LEU A 8 -15.67 3.08 -5.66
CA LEU A 8 -16.64 3.35 -4.59
C LEU A 8 -16.04 3.15 -3.19
N ALA A 9 -15.03 2.28 -3.05
CA ALA A 9 -14.34 1.98 -1.80
C ALA A 9 -13.10 2.88 -1.58
N LEU A 10 -12.78 3.79 -2.52
CA LEU A 10 -11.55 4.59 -2.48
C LEU A 10 -11.39 5.38 -1.18
N GLY A 11 -12.47 5.99 -0.67
CA GLY A 11 -12.45 6.72 0.59
C GLY A 11 -12.10 5.83 1.79
N CYS A 12 -12.73 4.66 1.87
CA CYS A 12 -12.42 3.63 2.88
C CYS A 12 -10.97 3.16 2.78
N ASN A 13 -10.47 2.92 1.57
CA ASN A 13 -9.09 2.48 1.35
C ASN A 13 -8.08 3.55 1.78
N ILE A 14 -8.29 4.82 1.41
CA ILE A 14 -7.44 5.95 1.85
C ILE A 14 -7.44 6.07 3.37
N TRP A 15 -8.60 5.90 4.01
CA TRP A 15 -8.69 5.92 5.47
C TRP A 15 -7.89 4.76 6.10
N ASN A 16 -8.13 3.53 5.64
CA ASN A 16 -7.56 2.34 6.26
C ASN A 16 -6.05 2.23 6.04
N LEU A 17 -5.58 2.53 4.82
CA LEU A 17 -4.17 2.37 4.41
C LEU A 17 -3.36 3.66 4.54
N GLY A 18 -3.99 4.82 4.48
CA GLY A 18 -3.32 6.11 4.57
C GLY A 18 -3.39 6.72 5.97
N ILE A 19 -4.61 6.87 6.50
CA ILE A 19 -4.82 7.62 7.75
C ILE A 19 -4.29 6.87 8.96
N TYR A 20 -4.65 5.60 9.16
CA TYR A 20 -4.20 4.88 10.35
C TYR A 20 -2.67 4.75 10.45
N PRO A 21 -1.93 4.36 9.39
CA PRO A 21 -0.48 4.30 9.47
C PRO A 21 0.17 5.67 9.71
N CYS A 22 -0.24 6.69 8.94
CA CYS A 22 0.45 7.98 8.95
C CYS A 22 0.08 8.88 10.14
N PHE A 23 -1.19 8.87 10.57
CA PHE A 23 -1.72 9.80 11.57
C PHE A 23 -2.02 9.15 12.92
N VAL A 24 -2.01 7.82 13.01
CA VAL A 24 -2.20 7.11 14.28
C VAL A 24 -0.96 6.31 14.66
N ALA A 25 -0.63 5.26 13.89
CA ALA A 25 0.46 4.36 14.24
C ALA A 25 1.81 5.09 14.30
N TYR A 26 2.12 5.96 13.32
CA TYR A 26 3.37 6.71 13.35
C TYR A 26 3.48 7.67 14.55
N PRO A 27 2.60 8.67 14.76
CA PRO A 27 2.78 9.64 15.83
C PRO A 27 2.51 9.08 17.23
N LEU A 28 1.61 8.09 17.38
CA LEU A 28 1.19 7.59 18.69
C LEU A 28 1.94 6.33 19.13
N ILE A 29 2.47 5.54 18.19
CA ILE A 29 3.14 4.27 18.50
C ILE A 29 4.61 4.33 18.12
N TYR A 30 4.94 4.57 16.85
CA TYR A 30 6.33 4.56 16.39
C TYR A 30 7.14 5.66 17.06
N LYS A 31 6.69 6.92 16.99
CA LYS A 31 7.46 8.06 17.48
C LYS A 31 7.77 7.97 18.98
N PRO A 32 6.82 7.65 19.88
CA PRO A 32 7.12 7.50 21.31
C PRO A 32 8.02 6.29 21.60
N LEU A 33 7.80 5.17 20.92
CA LEU A 33 8.60 3.95 21.13
C LEU A 33 10.02 4.09 20.58
N ALA A 34 10.22 4.68 19.41
CA ALA A 34 11.53 4.90 18.82
C ALA A 34 12.30 6.02 19.53
N GLY A 35 11.63 7.15 19.82
CA GLY A 35 12.27 8.38 20.29
C GLY A 35 13.45 8.78 19.40
N ASP A 36 14.49 9.36 20.01
CA ASP A 36 15.75 9.69 19.32
C ASP A 36 16.74 8.51 19.30
N SER A 37 16.26 7.29 19.57
CA SER A 37 17.14 6.14 19.73
C SER A 37 17.74 5.68 18.41
N ARG A 38 19.06 5.49 18.42
CA ARG A 38 19.81 4.82 17.36
C ARG A 38 19.87 3.29 17.53
N SER A 39 19.32 2.76 18.62
CA SER A 39 19.36 1.32 18.92
C SER A 39 18.54 0.51 17.91
N ALA A 40 19.19 -0.48 17.28
CA ALA A 40 18.53 -1.39 16.33
C ALA A 40 17.32 -2.11 16.94
N ARG A 41 17.43 -2.54 18.21
CA ARG A 41 16.35 -3.20 18.93
C ARG A 41 15.15 -2.27 19.12
N ARG A 42 15.39 -1.02 19.49
CA ARG A 42 14.33 -0.03 19.72
C ARG A 42 13.60 0.33 18.42
N ILE A 43 14.33 0.50 17.33
CA ILE A 43 13.76 0.69 15.98
C ILE A 43 12.91 -0.51 15.59
N LEU A 44 13.42 -1.74 15.81
CA LEU A 44 12.68 -2.95 15.47
C LEU A 44 11.36 -3.06 16.24
N VAL A 45 11.40 -2.86 17.57
CA VAL A 45 10.19 -2.91 18.41
C VAL A 45 9.20 -1.82 18.01
N ALA A 46 9.67 -0.59 17.78
CA ALA A 46 8.80 0.51 17.34
C ALA A 46 8.15 0.23 15.98
N SER A 47 8.92 -0.31 15.03
CA SER A 47 8.44 -0.65 13.68
C SER A 47 7.42 -1.78 13.73
N LEU A 48 7.71 -2.87 14.46
CA LEU A 48 6.78 -3.99 14.67
C LEU A 48 5.49 -3.52 15.33
N ALA A 49 5.58 -2.78 16.45
CA ALA A 49 4.40 -2.29 17.15
C ALA A 49 3.55 -1.38 16.25
N SER A 50 4.18 -0.46 15.52
CA SER A 50 3.46 0.44 14.61
C SER A 50 2.84 -0.26 13.42
N GLY A 51 3.54 -1.22 12.80
CA GLY A 51 3.03 -2.02 11.69
C GLY A 51 1.84 -2.87 12.12
N ILE A 52 1.99 -3.62 13.21
CA ILE A 52 0.90 -4.45 13.76
C ILE A 52 -0.32 -3.60 14.10
N VAL A 53 -0.15 -2.53 14.88
CA VAL A 53 -1.30 -1.70 15.29
C VAL A 53 -1.95 -1.02 14.09
N GLY A 54 -1.16 -0.46 13.17
CA GLY A 54 -1.67 0.18 11.96
C GLY A 54 -2.47 -0.77 11.06
N LEU A 55 -1.94 -1.96 10.80
CA LEU A 55 -2.61 -2.95 9.94
C LEU A 55 -3.84 -3.57 10.63
N GLN A 56 -3.80 -3.82 11.94
CA GLN A 56 -4.96 -4.32 12.68
C GLN A 56 -6.09 -3.29 12.75
N MET A 57 -5.75 -2.02 12.93
CA MET A 57 -6.73 -0.94 12.87
C MET A 57 -7.35 -0.79 11.49
N GLY A 58 -6.53 -0.84 10.43
CA GLY A 58 -7.02 -0.81 9.05
C GLY A 58 -7.96 -1.97 8.74
N SER A 59 -7.56 -3.20 9.07
CA SER A 59 -8.36 -4.41 8.81
C SER A 59 -9.62 -4.49 9.67
N ALA A 60 -9.58 -4.04 10.93
CA ALA A 60 -10.77 -3.92 11.78
C ALA A 60 -11.74 -2.89 11.22
N SER A 61 -11.22 -1.77 10.71
CA SER A 61 -12.03 -0.72 10.10
C SER A 61 -12.70 -1.19 8.80
N VAL A 62 -12.04 -2.04 7.99
CA VAL A 62 -12.70 -2.71 6.86
C VAL A 62 -13.93 -3.49 7.32
N VAL A 63 -13.83 -4.26 8.40
CA VAL A 63 -14.96 -5.03 8.95
C VAL A 63 -16.08 -4.09 9.42
N LEU A 64 -15.75 -3.02 10.14
CA LEU A 64 -16.72 -2.04 10.62
C LEU A 64 -17.40 -1.28 9.48
N GLN A 65 -16.63 -0.79 8.50
CA GLN A 65 -17.16 -0.10 7.31
C GLN A 65 -18.08 -1.03 6.52
N THR A 66 -17.70 -2.30 6.39
CA THR A 66 -18.50 -3.33 5.72
C THR A 66 -19.82 -3.56 6.45
N LEU A 67 -19.80 -3.70 7.78
CA LEU A 67 -21.01 -3.81 8.61
C LEU A 67 -21.91 -2.57 8.48
N LEU A 68 -21.33 -1.38 8.64
CA LEU A 68 -22.05 -0.11 8.58
C LEU A 68 -22.60 0.19 7.18
N SER A 69 -22.02 -0.40 6.13
CA SER A 69 -22.55 -0.27 4.78
C SER A 69 -23.93 -0.92 4.60
N GLY A 70 -24.26 -1.92 5.43
CA GLY A 70 -25.47 -2.73 5.31
C GLY A 70 -25.58 -3.54 4.03
N LYS A 71 -24.52 -3.57 3.20
CA LYS A 71 -24.55 -4.19 1.86
C LYS A 71 -24.11 -5.64 1.84
N THR A 72 -23.41 -6.10 2.88
CA THR A 72 -22.89 -7.46 2.93
C THR A 72 -23.57 -8.21 4.07
N GLY A 73 -24.06 -9.41 3.79
CA GLY A 73 -24.63 -10.30 4.80
C GLY A 73 -23.56 -11.02 5.64
N LEU A 74 -22.41 -10.38 5.88
CA LEU A 74 -21.27 -10.99 6.56
C LEU A 74 -21.47 -10.92 8.08
N PRO A 75 -21.51 -12.06 8.80
CA PRO A 75 -21.56 -12.06 10.26
C PRO A 75 -20.32 -11.35 10.84
N PHE A 76 -20.55 -10.30 11.63
CA PHE A 76 -19.48 -9.42 12.14
C PHE A 76 -18.36 -10.20 12.84
N ALA A 77 -18.71 -11.06 13.80
CA ALA A 77 -17.72 -11.80 14.59
C ALA A 77 -16.87 -12.74 13.73
N THR A 78 -17.49 -13.47 12.81
CA THR A 78 -16.77 -14.39 11.90
C THR A 78 -15.87 -13.61 10.95
N PHE A 79 -16.36 -12.51 10.37
CA PHE A 79 -15.56 -11.71 9.44
C PHE A 79 -14.38 -11.05 10.16
N LEU A 80 -14.57 -10.54 11.38
CA LEU A 80 -13.49 -10.02 12.22
C LEU A 80 -12.45 -11.09 12.54
N LEU A 81 -12.89 -12.29 12.95
CA LEU A 81 -12.02 -13.41 13.29
C LEU A 81 -11.19 -13.88 12.09
N MET A 82 -11.74 -13.80 10.87
CA MET A 82 -11.01 -14.17 9.66
C MET A 82 -10.05 -13.05 9.19
N MET A 83 -10.44 -11.78 9.34
CA MET A 83 -9.61 -10.65 8.90
C MET A 83 -8.38 -10.41 9.79
N GLN A 84 -8.53 -10.44 11.11
CA GLN A 84 -7.48 -10.01 12.03
C GLN A 84 -6.20 -10.88 12.02
N PRO A 85 -6.26 -12.23 11.96
CA PRO A 85 -5.04 -13.05 12.04
C PRO A 85 -4.11 -12.88 10.84
N ILE A 86 -4.67 -12.75 9.63
CA ILE A 86 -3.87 -12.54 8.41
C ILE A 86 -3.20 -11.18 8.46
N HIS A 87 -3.93 -10.14 8.85
CA HIS A 87 -3.39 -8.78 8.94
C HIS A 87 -2.38 -8.62 10.09
N LEU A 88 -2.48 -9.44 11.14
CA LEU A 88 -1.43 -9.57 12.15
C LEU A 88 -0.13 -10.09 11.54
N ALA A 89 -0.20 -11.19 10.76
CA ALA A 89 0.98 -11.74 10.08
C ALA A 89 1.59 -10.74 9.10
N ILE A 90 0.76 -10.07 8.29
CA ILE A 90 1.20 -9.01 7.38
C ILE A 90 1.84 -7.86 8.16
N GLY A 91 1.23 -7.41 9.26
CA GLY A 91 1.76 -6.33 10.10
C GLY A 91 3.11 -6.65 10.74
N ILE A 92 3.35 -7.92 11.08
CA ILE A 92 4.67 -8.38 11.56
C ILE A 92 5.71 -8.28 10.45
N VAL A 93 5.42 -8.81 9.27
CA VAL A 93 6.33 -8.77 8.11
C VAL A 93 6.62 -7.31 7.73
N GLU A 94 5.59 -6.48 7.65
CA GLU A 94 5.70 -5.05 7.36
C GLU A 94 6.59 -4.34 8.39
N GLY A 95 6.44 -4.67 9.67
CA GLY A 95 7.28 -4.14 10.74
C GLY A 95 8.75 -4.50 10.59
N PHE A 96 9.08 -5.73 10.15
CA PHE A 96 10.45 -6.13 9.85
C PHE A 96 11.02 -5.41 8.63
N VAL A 97 10.24 -5.32 7.55
CA VAL A 97 10.63 -4.58 6.33
C VAL A 97 10.89 -3.12 6.67
N THR A 98 9.97 -2.47 7.39
CA THR A 98 10.07 -1.09 7.85
C THR A 98 11.32 -0.88 8.70
N ALA A 99 11.59 -1.75 9.68
CA ALA A 99 12.81 -1.68 10.49
C ALA A 99 14.08 -1.80 9.64
N GLY A 100 14.09 -2.69 8.64
CA GLY A 100 15.18 -2.87 7.70
C GLY A 100 15.44 -1.61 6.88
N VAL A 101 14.39 -1.01 6.31
CA VAL A 101 14.46 0.24 5.52
C VAL A 101 15.00 1.38 6.37
N ILE A 102 14.46 1.59 7.58
CA ILE A 102 14.92 2.65 8.49
C ILE A 102 16.41 2.48 8.82
N ARG A 103 16.83 1.26 9.14
CA ARG A 103 18.23 0.97 9.47
C ARG A 103 19.16 1.18 8.28
N TYR A 104 18.75 0.74 7.09
CA TYR A 104 19.51 0.94 5.85
C TYR A 104 19.68 2.44 5.56
N VAL A 105 18.59 3.22 5.58
CA VAL A 105 18.64 4.65 5.32
C VAL A 105 19.50 5.36 6.36
N ARG A 106 19.36 5.04 7.65
CA ARG A 106 20.18 5.65 8.71
C ARG A 106 21.67 5.33 8.54
N ALA A 107 22.01 4.10 8.13
CA ALA A 107 23.40 3.71 7.90
C ALA A 107 23.99 4.36 6.63
N ALA A 108 23.20 4.49 5.56
CA ALA A 108 23.64 5.06 4.30
C ALA A 108 23.70 6.59 4.33
N ARG A 109 22.70 7.24 4.95
CA ARG A 109 22.49 8.70 5.00
C ARG A 109 21.75 9.10 6.29
N PRO A 110 22.44 9.17 7.44
CA PRO A 110 21.83 9.51 8.72
C PRO A 110 21.17 10.90 8.71
N GLU A 111 21.62 11.81 7.86
CA GLU A 111 21.09 13.19 7.74
C GLU A 111 19.61 13.23 7.33
N ILE A 112 19.11 12.17 6.69
CA ILE A 112 17.70 12.05 6.27
C ILE A 112 16.78 11.83 7.48
N LEU A 113 17.26 11.09 8.49
CA LEU A 113 16.43 10.64 9.62
C LEU A 113 16.77 11.34 10.93
N ASP A 114 18.05 11.68 11.13
CA ASP A 114 18.58 12.27 12.35
C ASP A 114 18.82 13.79 12.19
N GLY A 115 18.43 14.37 11.05
CA GLY A 115 18.46 15.82 10.84
C GLY A 115 17.55 16.54 11.84
N PRO A 116 17.75 17.85 12.09
CA PRO A 116 16.94 18.61 13.04
C PRO A 116 15.47 18.39 12.74
N ALA A 117 14.73 17.92 13.75
CA ALA A 117 13.32 17.60 13.66
C ALA A 117 12.47 18.88 13.50
N SER A 118 12.68 19.66 12.44
CA SER A 118 11.82 20.75 11.96
C SER A 118 12.47 21.45 10.77
N THR A 119 11.87 21.29 9.59
CA THR A 119 11.82 22.29 8.50
C THR A 119 13.11 22.76 7.79
N ALA A 120 14.29 22.45 8.31
CA ALA A 120 15.55 22.84 7.70
C ALA A 120 15.83 21.98 6.44
N PRO A 121 16.16 22.59 5.29
CA PRO A 121 16.59 21.84 4.13
C PRO A 121 17.85 21.02 4.46
N LEU A 122 18.01 19.86 3.80
CA LEU A 122 19.25 19.09 3.89
C LEU A 122 20.45 20.00 3.57
N PRO A 123 21.59 19.86 4.27
CA PRO A 123 22.79 20.63 3.99
C PRO A 123 23.17 20.58 2.50
N VAL A 124 23.59 21.72 1.95
CA VAL A 124 24.03 21.82 0.56
C VAL A 124 25.22 20.87 0.35
N GLY A 125 25.11 19.93 -0.60
CA GLY A 125 26.16 18.94 -0.90
C GLY A 125 25.87 17.49 -0.50
N VAL A 126 24.79 17.20 0.23
CA VAL A 126 24.39 15.81 0.55
C VAL A 126 23.86 15.12 -0.71
N SER A 127 24.66 14.23 -1.28
CA SER A 127 24.25 13.42 -2.45
C SER A 127 23.37 12.23 -2.03
N LEU A 128 22.10 12.26 -2.42
CA LEU A 128 21.14 11.17 -2.26
C LEU A 128 21.25 10.09 -3.34
N ARG A 129 22.16 10.26 -4.32
CA ARG A 129 22.26 9.40 -5.50
C ARG A 129 22.32 7.92 -5.15
N ASN A 130 23.16 7.54 -4.19
CA ASN A 130 23.36 6.13 -3.85
C ASN A 130 22.11 5.51 -3.19
N VAL A 131 21.44 6.25 -2.32
CA VAL A 131 20.19 5.78 -1.68
C VAL A 131 19.08 5.63 -2.72
N LEU A 132 18.95 6.61 -3.62
CA LEU A 132 17.97 6.57 -4.70
C LEU A 132 18.25 5.42 -5.68
N VAL A 133 19.51 5.19 -6.06
CA VAL A 133 19.88 4.07 -6.93
C VAL A 133 19.56 2.73 -6.30
N VAL A 134 19.84 2.55 -5.00
CA VAL A 134 19.51 1.30 -4.31
C VAL A 134 18.01 1.10 -4.21
N PHE A 135 17.23 2.12 -3.85
CA PHE A 135 15.77 1.98 -3.82
C PHE A 135 15.16 1.77 -5.21
N LEU A 136 15.73 2.40 -6.24
CA LEU A 136 15.31 2.16 -7.62
C LEU A 136 15.61 0.73 -8.05
N ALA A 137 16.81 0.22 -7.75
CA ALA A 137 17.17 -1.16 -8.01
C ALA A 137 16.26 -2.14 -7.25
N LEU A 138 15.98 -1.89 -5.97
CA LEU A 138 15.04 -2.68 -5.18
C LEU A 138 13.64 -2.65 -5.78
N ALA A 139 13.13 -1.49 -6.18
CA ALA A 139 11.81 -1.37 -6.80
C ALA A 139 11.72 -2.10 -8.15
N ILE A 140 12.78 -2.06 -8.96
CA ILE A 140 12.86 -2.81 -10.22
C ILE A 140 12.89 -4.31 -9.95
N VAL A 141 13.68 -4.77 -8.99
CA VAL A 141 13.77 -6.19 -8.63
C VAL A 141 12.46 -6.68 -8.02
N THR A 142 11.85 -5.93 -7.10
CA THR A 142 10.61 -6.34 -6.45
C THR A 142 9.43 -6.32 -7.42
N GLY A 143 9.27 -5.24 -8.19
CA GLY A 143 8.17 -5.09 -9.14
C GLY A 143 8.36 -5.88 -10.44
N GLY A 144 9.59 -6.16 -10.85
CA GLY A 144 9.90 -6.82 -12.12
C GLY A 144 10.11 -8.33 -12.00
N ALA A 145 10.68 -8.82 -10.90
CA ALA A 145 11.04 -10.24 -10.74
C ALA A 145 10.37 -10.88 -9.51
N LEU A 146 10.40 -10.25 -8.35
CA LEU A 146 9.80 -10.85 -7.14
C LEU A 146 8.27 -10.89 -7.21
N SER A 147 7.64 -10.07 -8.05
CA SER A 147 6.21 -10.13 -8.34
C SER A 147 5.77 -11.49 -8.89
N TRP A 148 6.63 -12.23 -9.60
CA TRP A 148 6.34 -13.59 -10.09
C TRP A 148 6.15 -14.62 -8.96
N PHE A 149 6.65 -14.30 -7.78
CA PHE A 149 6.53 -15.13 -6.58
C PHE A 149 5.36 -14.68 -5.70
N ALA A 150 4.55 -13.72 -6.14
CA ALA A 150 3.33 -13.33 -5.47
C ALA A 150 2.43 -14.55 -5.24
N SER A 151 1.73 -14.56 -4.11
CA SER A 151 0.85 -15.65 -3.74
C SER A 151 -0.26 -15.82 -4.77
N ALA A 152 -0.49 -17.06 -5.21
CA ALA A 152 -1.65 -17.40 -6.03
C ALA A 152 -2.95 -17.57 -5.22
N HIS A 153 -2.86 -17.47 -3.89
CA HIS A 153 -4.01 -17.50 -2.99
C HIS A 153 -4.65 -16.11 -2.88
N PRO A 154 -5.97 -16.04 -2.59
CA PRO A 154 -6.68 -14.78 -2.41
C PRO A 154 -6.01 -13.92 -1.33
N ASP A 155 -6.18 -12.62 -1.44
CA ASP A 155 -5.72 -11.68 -0.42
C ASP A 155 -6.44 -11.87 0.92
N GLY A 156 -6.03 -11.15 1.96
CA GLY A 156 -6.62 -11.29 3.29
C GLY A 156 -8.12 -10.98 3.35
N LEU A 157 -8.61 -10.07 2.50
CA LEU A 157 -10.00 -9.67 2.44
C LEU A 157 -10.85 -10.70 1.69
N GLU A 158 -10.43 -11.07 0.49
CA GLU A 158 -11.07 -12.09 -0.34
C GLU A 158 -11.09 -13.44 0.37
N TRP A 159 -9.98 -13.81 1.02
CA TRP A 159 -9.92 -15.03 1.81
C TRP A 159 -10.95 -15.02 2.94
N ALA A 160 -11.06 -13.91 3.67
CA ALA A 160 -12.01 -13.78 4.77
C ALA A 160 -13.47 -13.82 4.26
N ILE A 161 -13.78 -13.13 3.16
CA ILE A 161 -15.10 -13.18 2.51
C ILE A 161 -15.42 -14.60 2.03
N GLY A 162 -14.46 -15.28 1.41
CA GLY A 162 -14.58 -16.66 0.94
C GLY A 162 -14.86 -17.65 2.06
N LYS A 163 -14.18 -17.50 3.21
CA LYS A 163 -14.42 -18.32 4.39
C LYS A 163 -15.80 -18.08 5.03
N VAL A 164 -16.31 -16.85 4.96
CA VAL A 164 -17.60 -16.49 5.55
C VAL A 164 -18.78 -16.87 4.64
N THR A 165 -18.67 -16.64 3.34
CA THR A 165 -19.80 -16.78 2.40
C THR A 165 -19.79 -18.08 1.60
N GLY A 166 -18.65 -18.78 1.56
CA GLY A 166 -18.43 -19.90 0.64
C GLY A 166 -18.30 -19.50 -0.83
N LYS A 167 -18.34 -18.19 -1.15
CA LYS A 167 -18.20 -17.64 -2.51
C LYS A 167 -16.91 -16.81 -2.60
N LYS A 168 -16.20 -16.91 -3.73
CA LYS A 168 -14.98 -16.11 -3.97
C LYS A 168 -15.29 -14.61 -4.08
N GLU A 169 -16.47 -14.23 -4.58
CA GLU A 169 -16.89 -12.84 -4.71
C GLU A 169 -18.29 -12.57 -4.14
N PRO A 170 -18.53 -11.39 -3.52
CA PRO A 170 -19.85 -10.98 -3.09
C PRO A 170 -20.77 -10.63 -4.27
N THR A 171 -22.08 -10.79 -4.10
CA THR A 171 -23.08 -10.44 -5.11
C THR A 171 -22.96 -8.97 -5.50
N ARG A 172 -22.68 -8.71 -6.78
CA ARG A 172 -22.44 -7.35 -7.29
C ARG A 172 -23.75 -6.69 -7.67
N GLN A 173 -23.92 -5.41 -7.30
CA GLN A 173 -25.06 -4.61 -7.80
C GLN A 173 -24.83 -4.27 -9.27
N GLU A 174 -25.76 -4.68 -10.14
CA GLU A 174 -25.67 -4.52 -11.60
C GLU A 174 -26.20 -3.17 -12.11
N HIS A 175 -26.83 -2.38 -11.23
CA HIS A 175 -27.47 -1.11 -11.60
C HIS A 175 -27.09 0.03 -10.65
N GLY A 176 -27.32 1.26 -11.11
CA GLY A 176 -27.09 2.48 -10.33
C GLY A 176 -25.62 2.94 -10.27
N VAL A 177 -25.32 3.78 -9.28
CA VAL A 177 -23.98 4.39 -9.10
C VAL A 177 -22.85 3.35 -9.04
N PRO A 178 -22.98 2.19 -8.34
CA PRO A 178 -21.92 1.18 -8.32
C PRO A 178 -21.58 0.64 -9.71
N ALA A 179 -22.58 0.40 -10.56
CA ALA A 179 -22.39 -0.09 -11.92
C ALA A 179 -21.75 0.99 -12.82
N ALA A 180 -22.17 2.25 -12.68
CA ALA A 180 -21.57 3.36 -13.43
C ALA A 180 -20.09 3.55 -13.08
N LEU A 181 -19.74 3.56 -11.79
CA LEU A 181 -18.34 3.67 -11.35
C LEU A 181 -17.50 2.46 -11.77
N LYS A 182 -18.08 1.25 -11.73
CA LYS A 182 -17.43 0.05 -12.27
C LYS A 182 -17.12 0.21 -13.76
N SER A 183 -18.07 0.68 -14.57
CA SER A 183 -17.85 0.89 -16.01
C SER A 183 -16.74 1.92 -16.28
N VAL A 184 -16.71 3.00 -15.49
CA VAL A 184 -15.61 3.98 -15.56
C VAL A 184 -14.27 3.33 -15.19
N GLN A 185 -14.25 2.53 -14.12
CA GLN A 185 -13.04 1.83 -13.68
C GLN A 185 -12.52 0.86 -14.75
N GLU A 186 -13.37 0.04 -15.36
CA GLU A 186 -12.99 -0.92 -16.41
C GLU A 186 -12.48 -0.22 -17.68
N LYS A 187 -13.07 0.91 -18.05
CA LYS A 187 -12.63 1.72 -19.19
C LYS A 187 -11.28 2.41 -18.93
N THR A 188 -11.04 2.86 -17.70
CA THR A 188 -9.85 3.63 -17.33
C THR A 188 -8.68 2.78 -16.81
N ALA A 189 -8.94 1.58 -16.32
CA ALA A 189 -7.90 0.62 -15.96
C ALA A 189 -7.22 0.15 -17.23
N PHE A 190 -5.91 0.29 -17.33
CA PHE A 190 -5.15 -0.15 -18.51
C PHE A 190 -4.34 -1.43 -18.24
N LEU A 191 -4.13 -1.78 -16.97
CA LEU A 191 -3.56 -3.06 -16.51
C LEU A 191 -4.44 -3.67 -15.40
N PRO A 192 -5.69 -4.07 -15.70
CA PRO A 192 -6.60 -4.60 -14.68
C PRO A 192 -6.01 -5.84 -14.01
N GLU A 193 -6.11 -5.92 -12.69
CA GLU A 193 -5.57 -7.02 -11.87
C GLU A 193 -4.09 -7.30 -12.15
N TYR A 194 -3.34 -6.23 -12.45
CA TYR A 194 -1.92 -6.29 -12.79
C TYR A 194 -1.59 -7.02 -14.10
N GLY A 195 -2.59 -7.40 -14.89
CA GLY A 195 -2.44 -8.10 -16.17
C GLY A 195 -2.79 -7.23 -17.39
N PHE A 196 -2.51 -7.76 -18.58
CA PHE A 196 -2.97 -7.14 -19.82
C PHE A 196 -4.45 -7.40 -20.06
N LYS A 197 -5.15 -6.42 -20.66
CA LYS A 197 -6.54 -6.63 -21.09
C LYS A 197 -6.63 -7.80 -22.07
N PRO A 198 -7.44 -8.84 -21.79
CA PRO A 198 -7.66 -9.90 -22.74
C PRO A 198 -8.34 -9.35 -24.01
N PRO A 199 -8.03 -9.88 -25.21
CA PRO A 199 -8.82 -9.64 -26.40
C PRO A 199 -10.29 -10.03 -26.16
N ALA A 200 -11.25 -9.30 -26.73
CA ALA A 200 -12.69 -9.46 -26.48
C ALA A 200 -13.19 -10.93 -26.64
N ASP A 201 -12.61 -11.68 -27.57
CA ASP A 201 -12.95 -13.10 -27.85
C ASP A 201 -12.40 -14.12 -26.84
N LYS A 202 -11.45 -13.75 -25.96
CA LYS A 202 -10.80 -14.68 -25.01
C LYS A 202 -11.29 -14.54 -23.57
N SER A 203 -12.31 -13.71 -23.33
CA SER A 203 -12.88 -13.44 -22.01
C SER A 203 -13.55 -14.64 -21.30
N LYS A 204 -13.58 -15.82 -21.94
CA LYS A 204 -14.15 -17.07 -21.41
C LYS A 204 -13.18 -18.28 -21.42
N ALA A 205 -11.87 -18.06 -21.55
CA ALA A 205 -10.92 -19.16 -21.35
C ALA A 205 -10.92 -19.58 -19.87
N LYS A 206 -11.04 -20.89 -19.61
CA LYS A 206 -11.06 -21.47 -18.26
C LYS A 206 -9.82 -21.03 -17.48
N GLU A 207 -10.01 -20.58 -16.23
CA GLU A 207 -8.94 -20.40 -15.24
C GLU A 207 -8.16 -21.72 -15.13
N GLU A 208 -6.95 -21.75 -15.70
CA GLU A 208 -6.00 -22.84 -15.45
C GLU A 208 -5.53 -22.77 -14.00
N ALA A 209 -5.22 -23.92 -13.41
CA ALA A 209 -4.76 -24.01 -12.03
C ALA A 209 -3.53 -23.12 -11.83
N PRO A 210 -3.42 -22.41 -10.68
CA PRO A 210 -2.32 -21.47 -10.48
C PRO A 210 -0.97 -22.20 -10.47
N SER A 211 -0.11 -21.89 -11.44
CA SER A 211 1.30 -22.29 -11.43
C SER A 211 2.09 -21.34 -10.53
N TRP A 212 2.86 -21.86 -9.58
CA TRP A 212 3.75 -21.04 -8.73
C TRP A 212 5.22 -21.48 -8.90
N PRO A 213 6.16 -20.57 -9.22
CA PRO A 213 5.97 -19.14 -9.48
C PRO A 213 5.22 -18.88 -10.81
N ALA A 214 4.38 -17.85 -10.81
CA ALA A 214 3.61 -17.43 -11.98
C ALA A 214 4.41 -16.37 -12.75
N VAL A 215 5.29 -16.81 -13.65
CA VAL A 215 6.06 -15.90 -14.49
C VAL A 215 5.11 -15.23 -15.48
N ASP A 216 4.80 -13.96 -15.25
CA ASP A 216 3.87 -13.19 -16.07
C ASP A 216 4.45 -11.80 -16.39
N ALA A 217 4.46 -11.46 -17.68
CA ALA A 217 4.96 -10.17 -18.14
C ALA A 217 4.06 -9.00 -17.73
N GLY A 218 2.75 -9.25 -17.56
CA GLY A 218 1.80 -8.26 -17.07
C GLY A 218 2.17 -7.79 -15.66
N THR A 219 2.39 -8.73 -14.72
CA THR A 219 2.77 -8.40 -13.34
C THR A 219 4.07 -7.61 -13.26
N SER A 220 5.09 -7.97 -14.06
CA SER A 220 6.35 -7.22 -14.14
C SER A 220 6.14 -5.78 -14.62
N ILE A 221 5.40 -5.61 -15.71
CA ILE A 221 5.13 -4.29 -16.29
C ILE A 221 4.27 -3.46 -15.33
N SER A 222 3.29 -4.07 -14.68
CA SER A 222 2.47 -3.40 -13.67
C SER A 222 3.29 -2.92 -12.48
N GLY A 223 4.23 -3.74 -11.98
CA GLY A 223 5.14 -3.34 -10.91
C GLY A 223 6.03 -2.15 -11.30
N LEU A 224 6.63 -2.18 -12.50
CA LEU A 224 7.48 -1.10 -13.01
C LEU A 224 6.69 0.19 -13.28
N VAL A 225 5.54 0.09 -13.96
CA VAL A 225 4.67 1.24 -14.23
C VAL A 225 4.14 1.84 -12.92
N GLY A 226 3.75 0.99 -11.96
CA GLY A 226 3.33 1.42 -10.64
C GLY A 226 4.42 2.22 -9.92
N ALA A 227 5.66 1.74 -9.92
CA ALA A 227 6.80 2.43 -9.32
C ALA A 227 7.04 3.82 -9.95
N VAL A 228 6.98 3.91 -11.28
CA VAL A 228 7.14 5.19 -12.01
C VAL A 228 6.01 6.17 -11.68
N LEU A 229 4.76 5.70 -11.65
CA LEU A 229 3.60 6.53 -11.32
C LEU A 229 3.69 7.07 -9.89
N VAL A 230 4.05 6.23 -8.92
CA VAL A 230 4.22 6.63 -7.52
C VAL A 230 5.36 7.64 -7.39
N LEU A 231 6.51 7.39 -8.01
CA LEU A 231 7.64 8.32 -8.00
C LEU A 231 7.25 9.68 -8.61
N GLY A 232 6.59 9.66 -9.76
CA GLY A 232 6.09 10.87 -10.43
C GLY A 232 5.13 11.67 -9.55
N LEU A 233 4.20 10.98 -8.87
CA LEU A 233 3.26 11.62 -7.94
C LEU A 233 3.98 12.27 -6.76
N VAL A 234 4.92 11.56 -6.12
CA VAL A 234 5.70 12.07 -4.99
C VAL A 234 6.52 13.29 -5.40
N LEU A 235 7.22 13.22 -6.55
CA LEU A 235 7.99 14.35 -7.09
C LEU A 235 7.09 15.54 -7.45
N GLY A 236 5.93 15.28 -8.04
CA GLY A 236 4.94 16.30 -8.38
C GLY A 236 4.40 17.04 -7.15
N ILE A 237 3.98 16.30 -6.12
CA ILE A 237 3.53 16.87 -4.84
C ILE A 237 4.67 17.66 -4.18
N GLY A 238 5.88 17.09 -4.14
CA GLY A 238 7.05 17.78 -3.59
C GLY A 238 7.39 19.08 -4.33
N GLY A 239 7.33 19.06 -5.67
CA GLY A 239 7.51 20.23 -6.53
C GLY A 239 6.46 21.30 -6.30
N LEU A 240 5.18 20.90 -6.15
CA LEU A 240 4.07 21.80 -5.87
C LEU A 240 4.24 22.48 -4.50
N ILE A 241 4.58 21.71 -3.45
CA ILE A 241 4.88 22.23 -2.11
C ILE A 241 6.05 23.23 -2.17
N ARG A 242 7.12 22.88 -2.90
CA ARG A 242 8.28 23.77 -3.08
C ARG A 242 7.90 25.07 -3.78
N ALA A 243 7.10 25.01 -4.85
CA ALA A 243 6.64 26.18 -5.58
C ALA A 243 5.80 27.13 -4.70
N PHE A 244 4.89 26.58 -3.89
CA PHE A 244 4.10 27.37 -2.95
C PHE A 244 4.94 27.99 -1.84
N ARG A 245 5.91 27.27 -1.27
CA ARG A 245 6.84 27.80 -0.26
C ARG A 245 7.73 28.91 -0.84
N GLY A 246 8.23 28.74 -2.06
CA GLY A 246 9.05 29.75 -2.75
C GLY A 246 8.30 31.06 -3.00
N ARG A 247 7.03 30.99 -3.44
CA ARG A 247 6.17 32.18 -3.60
C ARG A 247 5.92 32.90 -2.26
N ARG A 248 5.69 32.15 -1.19
CA ARG A 248 5.43 32.73 0.15
C ARG A 248 6.66 33.42 0.75
N SER A 249 7.86 32.93 0.45
CA SER A 249 9.12 33.59 0.82
C SER A 249 9.34 34.87 0.01
N ARG A 250 9.01 34.87 -1.28
CA ARG A 250 9.20 36.03 -2.18
C ARG A 250 8.19 37.16 -1.94
N ASN A 251 7.03 36.87 -1.36
CA ASN A 251 6.04 37.87 -0.94
C ASN A 251 6.28 38.43 0.48
N ARG A 252 7.26 37.89 1.22
CA ARG A 252 7.62 38.33 2.58
C ARG A 252 8.95 39.11 2.63
N ALA A 253 9.66 39.18 1.51
CA ALA A 253 10.86 39.99 1.29
C ALA A 253 10.47 41.21 0.45
#